data_AF-A0A061LXT7-F1
#
_entry.id   AF-A0A061LXT7-F1
#
_cell.length_a   1.000
_cell.length_b   1.000
_cell.length_c   1.000
_cell.angle_alpha   90.00
_cell.angle_beta   90.00
_cell.angle_gamma   90.00
#
_symmetry.space_group_name_H-M   'P 1'
#
loop_
_entity.id
_entity.type
_entity.pdbx_description
1 polymer ?
#
loop_
_entity_poly.entity_id
_entity_poly.type
_entity_poly.pdbx_seq_one_letter_code
_entity_poly.pdbx_strand_id
1 'polypeptide(L)'
;MNPTNADAAARVYEELLTRVGEANPRPRIEPVRRLAELAGTPQLSYPVIQVAGTNGKTSTSRAIESLLRAHGLRTGLFTSPHLVDFTERFQLDGEPIDGELLASAWDELRLPLEVVDAELEAAGHGPITFFEALAVLAYAAFADAPIEVAVIEVGMGGEWDATNIADARVAVFTPIDLDHTAILGRDVETIARTKAGIVKPGSAVVTAEQHPDALAELEAAAERAGSRFVVQGRDFRLIEDRVAVGGRQIEFVGLSGRPYDPAFVPLFGRHQAENVTLAVAAVEAFFGAERPVPEEVLDEGLGQLTSPGRLQLIGTDPVIYVDAAHNPHGAEALARAVAESFSFEELALVVGVLEEKDAFGLLRALAPIAHRVTVTPVESPRSIDPTALREVAEDAIPDTPVEVADSLPEALDEARAWAARGEGRAVLVVGSVLLAGEAIAHARSEEWGIA
;
A
#
# COMPACT_ATOMS: atom_id res chain seq x y z
N MET A 1 0.83 -6.58 -22.52
CA MET A 1 2.11 -5.87 -22.68
C MET A 1 2.83 -6.38 -23.91
N ASN A 2 3.59 -5.52 -24.58
CA ASN A 2 4.54 -5.92 -25.62
C ASN A 2 5.64 -6.78 -24.94
N PRO A 3 5.96 -8.00 -25.41
CA PRO A 3 6.93 -8.88 -24.73
C PRO A 3 8.27 -8.20 -24.44
N THR A 4 8.74 -7.31 -25.33
CA THR A 4 9.99 -6.58 -25.14
C THR A 4 9.97 -5.64 -23.91
N ASN A 5 8.82 -5.03 -23.62
CA ASN A 5 8.65 -4.13 -22.49
C ASN A 5 8.67 -4.92 -21.16
N ALA A 6 7.95 -6.05 -21.10
CA ALA A 6 7.98 -6.92 -19.92
C ALA A 6 9.39 -7.48 -19.64
N ASP A 7 10.12 -7.87 -20.69
CA ASP A 7 11.50 -8.35 -20.59
C ASP A 7 12.46 -7.27 -20.04
N ALA A 8 12.27 -6.00 -20.43
CA ALA A 8 13.08 -4.88 -19.95
C ALA A 8 12.89 -4.62 -18.44
N ALA A 9 11.64 -4.58 -17.96
CA ALA A 9 11.35 -4.42 -16.54
C ALA A 9 11.82 -5.63 -15.71
N ALA A 10 11.66 -6.85 -16.25
CA ALA A 10 12.14 -8.07 -15.61
C ALA A 10 13.67 -8.06 -15.41
N ARG A 11 14.44 -7.60 -16.42
CA ARG A 11 15.89 -7.41 -16.29
C ARG A 11 16.24 -6.48 -15.12
N VAL A 12 15.60 -5.32 -15.05
CA VAL A 12 15.84 -4.35 -13.96
C VAL A 12 15.55 -5.00 -12.60
N TYR A 13 14.45 -5.74 -12.51
CA TYR A 13 14.08 -6.42 -11.28
C TYR A 13 15.08 -7.50 -10.87
N GLU A 14 15.52 -8.35 -11.79
CA GLU A 14 16.55 -9.37 -11.54
C GLU A 14 17.87 -8.74 -11.07
N GLU A 15 18.31 -7.65 -11.70
CA GLU A 15 19.51 -6.90 -11.29
C GLU A 15 19.34 -6.32 -9.87
N LEU A 16 18.18 -5.72 -9.57
CA LEU A 16 17.86 -5.23 -8.23
C LEU A 16 17.84 -6.36 -7.19
N LEU A 17 17.31 -7.55 -7.52
CA LEU A 17 17.25 -8.70 -6.61
C LEU A 17 18.63 -9.17 -6.14
N THR A 18 19.70 -8.92 -6.90
CA THR A 18 21.08 -9.18 -6.43
C THR A 18 21.49 -8.33 -5.23
N ARG A 19 20.75 -7.25 -4.96
CA ARG A 19 20.92 -6.34 -3.81
C ARG A 19 20.02 -6.71 -2.62
N VAL A 20 19.32 -7.85 -2.70
CA VAL A 20 18.61 -8.48 -1.58
C VAL A 20 19.63 -9.32 -0.80
N GLY A 21 20.39 -8.66 0.09
CA GLY A 21 21.32 -9.32 1.00
C GLY A 21 20.82 -9.27 2.45
N GLU A 22 21.35 -10.17 3.31
CA GLU A 22 21.01 -10.42 4.74
C GLU A 22 20.93 -9.19 5.69
N ALA A 23 21.12 -7.98 5.20
CA ALA A 23 21.02 -6.77 6.01
C ALA A 23 19.55 -6.35 6.14
N ASN A 24 19.01 -6.53 7.34
CA ASN A 24 17.90 -5.73 7.87
C ASN A 24 17.97 -4.28 7.38
N PRO A 25 16.82 -3.63 7.09
CA PRO A 25 16.77 -2.21 6.78
C PRO A 25 17.64 -1.43 7.75
N ARG A 26 18.67 -0.78 7.22
CA ARG A 26 19.65 -0.05 8.02
C ARG A 26 19.08 1.34 8.26
N PRO A 27 19.10 1.87 9.50
CA PRO A 27 18.67 3.24 9.77
C PRO A 27 19.73 4.21 9.25
N ARG A 28 19.84 4.34 7.92
CA ARG A 28 20.78 5.22 7.23
C ARG A 28 20.11 5.80 5.99
N ILE A 29 20.30 7.09 5.77
CA ILE A 29 19.73 7.80 4.62
C ILE A 29 20.81 8.48 3.77
N GLU A 30 21.99 8.74 4.34
CA GLU A 30 23.07 9.44 3.65
C GLU A 30 23.59 8.72 2.40
N PRO A 31 23.71 7.37 2.36
CA PRO A 31 24.07 6.68 1.12
C PRO A 31 23.03 6.88 0.01
N VAL A 32 21.75 6.96 0.36
CA VAL A 32 20.65 7.21 -0.59
C VAL A 32 20.74 8.64 -1.13
N ARG A 33 21.00 9.63 -0.26
CA ARG A 33 21.23 11.01 -0.69
C ARG A 33 22.46 11.12 -1.61
N ARG A 34 23.54 10.44 -1.24
CA ARG A 34 24.77 10.40 -2.05
C ARG A 34 24.53 9.81 -3.42
N LEU A 35 23.77 8.73 -3.52
CA LEU A 35 23.36 8.13 -4.79
C LEU A 35 22.52 9.11 -5.62
N ALA A 36 21.52 9.74 -4.99
CA ALA A 36 20.67 10.72 -5.64
C ALA A 36 21.45 11.96 -6.12
N GLU A 37 22.44 12.43 -5.36
CA GLU A 37 23.34 13.52 -5.77
C GLU A 37 24.13 13.18 -7.03
N LEU A 38 24.70 11.96 -7.10
CA LEU A 38 25.42 11.49 -8.29
C LEU A 38 24.49 11.28 -9.49
N ALA A 39 23.22 10.95 -9.24
CA ALA A 39 22.16 10.87 -10.25
C ALA A 39 21.56 12.24 -10.64
N GLY A 40 22.11 13.36 -10.17
CA GLY A 40 21.63 14.71 -10.54
C GLY A 40 20.45 15.23 -9.71
N THR A 41 20.23 14.69 -8.51
CA THR A 41 19.16 15.07 -7.56
C THR A 41 17.75 15.01 -8.14
N PRO A 42 17.34 13.88 -8.76
CA PRO A 42 16.06 13.79 -9.48
C PRO A 42 14.84 14.05 -8.60
N GLN A 43 14.92 13.73 -7.30
CA GLN A 43 13.86 13.96 -6.31
C GLN A 43 13.53 15.44 -6.06
N LEU A 44 14.33 16.38 -6.56
CA LEU A 44 14.11 17.83 -6.43
C LEU A 44 13.50 18.46 -7.68
N SER A 45 13.25 17.68 -8.75
CA SER A 45 12.78 18.18 -10.04
C SER A 45 11.27 18.45 -10.11
N TYR A 46 10.50 17.89 -9.16
CA TYR A 46 9.04 18.05 -9.04
C TYR A 46 8.62 18.03 -7.57
N PRO A 47 7.44 18.57 -7.22
CA PRO A 47 6.91 18.48 -5.88
C PRO A 47 6.48 17.06 -5.50
N VAL A 48 6.61 16.75 -4.21
CA VAL A 48 6.27 15.44 -3.65
C VAL A 48 5.17 15.56 -2.60
N ILE A 49 4.18 14.66 -2.66
CA ILE A 49 3.30 14.30 -1.55
C ILE A 49 3.78 12.95 -1.02
N GLN A 50 4.16 12.88 0.26
CA GLN A 50 4.72 11.67 0.85
C GLN A 50 3.73 11.06 1.83
N VAL A 51 3.49 9.75 1.71
CA VAL A 51 2.46 9.04 2.48
C VAL A 51 3.09 7.98 3.37
N ALA A 52 2.95 8.15 4.69
CA ALA A 52 3.35 7.20 5.72
C ALA A 52 2.14 6.68 6.49
N GLY A 53 2.35 5.59 7.24
CA GLY A 53 1.35 4.97 8.10
C GLY A 53 1.53 3.47 8.22
N THR A 54 0.62 2.81 8.92
CA THR A 54 0.66 1.35 9.07
C THR A 54 -0.23 0.70 8.00
N ASN A 55 -1.51 1.02 8.01
CA ASN A 55 -2.48 0.52 7.03
C ASN A 55 -3.07 1.68 6.19
N GLY A 56 -3.53 1.38 4.98
CA GLY A 56 -4.18 2.37 4.10
C GLY A 56 -3.23 3.19 3.21
N LYS A 57 -1.91 3.13 3.41
CA LYS A 57 -0.90 3.87 2.62
C LYS A 57 -1.15 3.80 1.11
N THR A 58 -1.09 2.60 0.53
CA THR A 58 -1.30 2.39 -0.91
C THR A 58 -2.65 2.92 -1.40
N SER A 59 -3.76 2.65 -0.69
CA SER A 59 -5.09 3.12 -1.11
C SER A 59 -5.21 4.64 -1.05
N THR A 60 -4.66 5.27 -0.01
CA THR A 60 -4.59 6.73 0.10
C THR A 60 -3.69 7.33 -0.99
N SER A 61 -2.51 6.76 -1.25
CA SER A 61 -1.61 7.21 -2.32
C SER A 61 -2.29 7.15 -3.69
N ARG A 62 -3.02 6.06 -3.99
CA ARG A 62 -3.79 5.90 -5.23
C ARG A 62 -4.94 6.90 -5.33
N ALA A 63 -5.63 7.18 -4.24
CA ALA A 63 -6.68 8.21 -4.22
C ALA A 63 -6.11 9.62 -4.44
N ILE A 64 -4.97 9.95 -3.81
CA ILE A 64 -4.28 11.23 -4.03
C ILE A 64 -3.84 11.35 -5.50
N GLU A 65 -3.20 10.33 -6.05
CA GLU A 65 -2.76 10.29 -7.45
C GLU A 65 -3.94 10.51 -8.39
N SER A 66 -5.02 9.74 -8.21
CA SER A 66 -6.18 9.79 -9.11
C SER A 66 -6.83 11.16 -9.12
N LEU A 67 -6.92 11.82 -7.96
CA LEU A 67 -7.44 13.18 -7.83
C LEU A 67 -6.52 14.23 -8.45
N LEU A 68 -5.20 14.11 -8.28
CA LEU A 68 -4.23 15.02 -8.90
C LEU A 68 -4.23 14.90 -10.43
N ARG A 69 -4.35 13.66 -10.93
CA ARG A 69 -4.44 13.36 -12.35
C ARG A 69 -5.75 13.88 -12.96
N ALA A 70 -6.88 13.68 -12.29
CA ALA A 70 -8.16 14.30 -12.68
C ALA A 70 -8.10 15.85 -12.64
N HIS A 71 -7.21 16.42 -11.82
CA HIS A 71 -6.92 17.85 -11.82
C HIS A 71 -6.11 18.32 -13.05
N GLY A 72 -5.73 17.40 -13.93
CA GLY A 72 -5.00 17.65 -15.17
C GLY A 72 -3.48 17.67 -15.01
N LEU A 73 -2.95 17.24 -13.86
CA LEU A 73 -1.50 17.15 -13.63
C LEU A 73 -0.94 15.84 -14.17
N ARG A 74 0.29 15.89 -14.68
CA ARG A 74 1.09 14.67 -14.89
C ARG A 74 1.57 14.11 -13.58
N THR A 75 1.22 12.87 -13.27
CA THR A 75 1.45 12.26 -11.97
C THR A 75 2.48 11.14 -12.04
N GLY A 76 3.35 11.09 -11.03
CA GLY A 76 4.10 9.88 -10.70
C GLY A 76 3.58 9.29 -9.41
N LEU A 77 3.41 7.97 -9.33
CA LEU A 77 3.03 7.28 -8.11
C LEU A 77 4.00 6.14 -7.83
N PHE A 78 4.64 6.20 -6.66
CA PHE A 78 5.50 5.13 -6.17
C PHE A 78 4.82 4.41 -5.01
N THR A 79 4.59 3.10 -5.16
CA THR A 79 3.95 2.24 -4.14
C THR A 79 4.74 0.98 -3.86
N SER A 80 4.55 0.39 -2.67
CA SER A 80 5.21 -0.86 -2.32
C SER A 80 4.41 -1.72 -1.34
N PRO A 81 4.51 -3.06 -1.41
CA PRO A 81 5.11 -3.83 -2.50
C PRO A 81 4.21 -3.88 -3.76
N HIS A 82 4.66 -4.51 -4.85
CA HIS A 82 3.78 -4.89 -5.97
C HIS A 82 2.96 -6.14 -5.61
N LEU A 83 1.89 -6.39 -6.38
CA LEU A 83 1.11 -7.63 -6.31
C LEU A 83 1.62 -8.64 -7.35
N VAL A 84 1.59 -8.29 -8.63
CA VAL A 84 1.90 -9.24 -9.72
C VAL A 84 3.12 -8.80 -10.51
N ASP A 85 3.11 -7.57 -11.01
CA ASP A 85 4.17 -7.05 -11.89
C ASP A 85 5.05 -6.03 -11.16
N PHE A 86 6.36 -6.11 -11.37
CA PHE A 86 7.34 -5.18 -10.78
C PHE A 86 7.05 -3.71 -11.14
N THR A 87 6.57 -3.45 -12.35
CA THR A 87 6.23 -2.11 -12.84
C THR A 87 5.06 -1.49 -12.06
N GLU A 88 4.22 -2.26 -11.37
CA GLU A 88 3.13 -1.73 -10.54
C GLU A 88 3.61 -0.76 -9.46
N ARG A 89 4.89 -0.89 -9.06
CA ARG A 89 5.54 0.00 -8.09
C ARG A 89 5.70 1.42 -8.60
N PHE A 90 5.71 1.64 -9.91
CA PHE A 90 5.95 2.92 -10.56
C PHE A 90 4.82 3.18 -11.54
N GLN A 91 4.00 4.19 -11.28
CA GLN A 91 2.92 4.57 -12.19
C GLN A 91 3.15 5.97 -12.71
N LEU A 92 2.86 6.16 -14.00
CA LEU A 92 2.82 7.43 -14.69
C LEU A 92 1.40 7.63 -15.21
N ASP A 93 0.77 8.75 -14.82
CA ASP A 93 -0.58 9.09 -15.24
C ASP A 93 -1.60 7.95 -14.99
N GLY A 94 -1.49 7.27 -13.84
CA GLY A 94 -2.38 6.18 -13.41
C GLY A 94 -2.07 4.79 -13.97
N GLU A 95 -1.09 4.68 -14.87
CA GLU A 95 -0.71 3.41 -15.53
C GLU A 95 0.70 2.96 -15.11
N PRO A 96 0.97 1.65 -14.98
CA PRO A 96 2.33 1.15 -14.76
C PRO A 96 3.33 1.69 -15.80
N ILE A 97 4.53 2.04 -15.34
CA ILE A 97 5.58 2.59 -16.19
C ILE A 97 5.96 1.60 -17.31
N ASP A 98 6.30 2.14 -18.49
CA ASP A 98 6.90 1.34 -19.54
C ASP A 98 8.28 0.81 -19.10
N GLY A 99 8.50 -0.50 -19.27
CA GLY A 99 9.71 -1.19 -18.86
C GLY A 99 10.97 -0.73 -19.57
N GLU A 100 10.90 -0.19 -20.80
CA GLU A 100 12.07 0.40 -21.47
C GLU A 100 12.45 1.74 -20.84
N LEU A 101 11.45 2.53 -20.43
CA LEU A 101 11.69 3.77 -19.68
C LEU A 101 12.31 3.47 -18.31
N LEU A 102 11.79 2.46 -17.61
CA LEU A 102 12.34 2.01 -16.33
C LEU A 102 13.76 1.46 -16.48
N ALA A 103 14.02 0.68 -17.53
CA ALA A 103 15.33 0.15 -17.86
C ALA A 103 16.34 1.25 -18.21
N SER A 104 15.90 2.28 -18.94
CA SER A 104 16.73 3.44 -19.25
C SER A 104 17.15 4.19 -17.99
N ALA A 105 16.19 4.48 -17.09
CA ALA A 105 16.47 5.12 -15.81
C ALA A 105 17.40 4.26 -14.92
N TRP A 106 17.24 2.94 -14.94
CA TRP A 106 18.14 2.02 -14.23
C TRP A 106 19.57 2.04 -14.79
N ASP A 107 19.70 2.03 -16.12
CA ASP A 107 21.01 2.06 -16.77
C ASP A 107 21.78 3.36 -16.46
N GLU A 108 21.08 4.48 -16.30
CA GLU A 108 21.65 5.76 -15.83
C GLU A 108 22.17 5.69 -14.38
N LEU A 109 21.53 4.90 -13.52
CA LEU A 109 21.95 4.72 -12.13
C LEU A 109 23.13 3.78 -11.94
N ARG A 110 23.54 2.99 -12.96
CA ARG A 110 24.60 1.99 -12.82
C ARG A 110 25.94 2.57 -12.36
N LEU A 111 26.40 3.63 -13.02
CA LEU A 111 27.66 4.29 -12.65
C LEU A 111 27.60 4.96 -11.27
N PRO A 112 26.56 5.76 -10.94
CA PRO A 112 26.33 6.24 -9.58
C PRO A 112 26.35 5.13 -8.53
N LEU A 113 25.67 4.00 -8.77
CA LEU A 113 25.65 2.85 -7.86
C LEU A 113 27.05 2.27 -7.64
N GLU A 114 27.81 2.02 -8.70
CA GLU A 114 29.19 1.51 -8.60
C GLU A 114 30.09 2.41 -7.75
N VAL A 115 29.95 3.74 -7.90
CA VAL A 115 30.71 4.72 -7.11
C VAL A 115 30.30 4.65 -5.64
N VAL A 116 29.01 4.69 -5.32
CA VAL A 116 28.54 4.67 -3.92
C VAL A 116 28.83 3.33 -3.25
N ASP A 117 28.68 2.21 -3.96
CA ASP A 117 29.02 0.89 -3.43
C ASP A 117 30.51 0.78 -3.10
N ALA A 118 31.39 1.32 -3.95
CA ALA A 118 32.82 1.38 -3.66
C ALA A 118 33.16 2.30 -2.48
N GLU A 119 32.49 3.46 -2.36
CA GLU A 119 32.62 4.37 -1.21
C GLU A 119 32.20 3.67 0.10
N LEU A 120 31.09 2.92 0.07
CA LEU A 120 30.57 2.16 1.22
C LEU A 120 31.51 1.02 1.62
N GLU A 121 31.99 0.23 0.66
CA GLU A 121 32.91 -0.88 0.91
C GLU A 121 34.23 -0.38 1.51
N ALA A 122 34.78 0.72 0.99
CA ALA A 122 35.98 1.36 1.54
C ALA A 122 35.76 1.86 2.99
N ALA A 123 34.53 2.20 3.36
CA ALA A 123 34.13 2.58 4.71
C ALA A 123 33.72 1.38 5.60
N GLY A 124 33.80 0.14 5.12
CA GLY A 124 33.42 -1.06 5.87
C GLY A 124 31.90 -1.27 6.00
N HIS A 125 31.13 -0.68 5.08
CA HIS A 125 29.68 -0.84 5.01
C HIS A 125 29.28 -1.68 3.80
N GLY A 126 28.24 -2.49 3.93
CA GLY A 126 27.64 -3.16 2.78
C GLY A 126 27.01 -2.16 1.77
N PRO A 127 26.82 -2.61 0.51
CA PRO A 127 26.40 -1.77 -0.62
C PRO A 127 25.00 -1.16 -0.42
N ILE A 128 24.58 -0.33 -1.37
CA ILE A 128 23.20 0.12 -1.51
C ILE A 128 22.28 -1.09 -1.64
N THR A 129 21.29 -1.16 -0.75
CA THR A 129 20.29 -2.24 -0.68
C THR A 129 19.26 -2.12 -1.80
N PHE A 130 18.49 -3.20 -2.01
CA PHE A 130 17.36 -3.23 -2.94
C PHE A 130 16.45 -1.99 -2.81
N PHE A 131 15.96 -1.69 -1.61
CA PHE A 131 14.99 -0.60 -1.42
C PHE A 131 15.63 0.78 -1.53
N GLU A 132 16.89 0.94 -1.09
CA GLU A 132 17.66 2.18 -1.28
C GLU A 132 17.84 2.50 -2.78
N ALA A 133 18.18 1.50 -3.61
CA ALA A 133 18.29 1.67 -5.06
C ALA A 133 16.92 1.90 -5.72
N LEU A 134 15.89 1.16 -5.30
CA LEU A 134 14.53 1.25 -5.82
C LEU A 134 13.93 2.65 -5.64
N ALA A 135 14.15 3.28 -4.48
CA ALA A 135 13.64 4.62 -4.22
C ALA A 135 14.29 5.67 -5.14
N VAL A 136 15.61 5.60 -5.36
CA VAL A 136 16.29 6.52 -6.29
C VAL A 136 15.88 6.26 -7.74
N LEU A 137 15.68 4.99 -8.11
CA LEU A 137 15.14 4.61 -9.42
C LEU A 137 13.76 5.23 -9.66
N ALA A 138 12.87 5.23 -8.67
CA ALA A 138 11.56 5.86 -8.78
C ALA A 138 11.70 7.36 -9.08
N TYR A 139 12.57 8.05 -8.32
CA TYR A 139 12.78 9.48 -8.54
C TYR A 139 13.37 9.79 -9.92
N ALA A 140 14.35 9.01 -10.37
CA ALA A 140 14.97 9.16 -11.69
C ALA A 140 13.95 8.94 -12.81
N ALA A 141 13.24 7.82 -12.80
CA ALA A 141 12.25 7.49 -13.82
C ALA A 141 11.13 8.54 -13.94
N PHE A 142 10.71 9.13 -12.82
CA PHE A 142 9.75 10.22 -12.79
C PHE A 142 10.31 11.55 -13.32
N ALA A 143 11.59 11.83 -13.10
CA ALA A 143 12.25 13.01 -13.65
C ALA A 143 12.38 12.92 -15.18
N ASP A 144 12.61 11.72 -15.70
CA ASP A 144 12.71 11.47 -17.15
C ASP A 144 11.34 11.47 -17.86
N ALA A 145 10.26 11.17 -17.14
CA ALA A 145 8.86 11.17 -17.62
C ALA A 145 8.17 12.55 -17.64
N PRO A 146 8.94 13.63 -17.48
CA PRO A 146 8.62 14.88 -16.76
C PRO A 146 7.21 14.96 -16.15
N ILE A 147 7.05 14.42 -14.94
CA ILE A 147 5.82 14.59 -14.15
C ILE A 147 5.76 15.98 -13.48
N GLU A 148 4.56 16.40 -13.08
CA GLU A 148 4.32 17.66 -12.37
C GLU A 148 4.16 17.47 -10.86
N VAL A 149 3.88 16.26 -10.40
CA VAL A 149 3.78 15.91 -8.97
C VAL A 149 3.99 14.41 -8.76
N ALA A 150 4.75 14.04 -7.73
CA ALA A 150 4.89 12.66 -7.31
C ALA A 150 4.13 12.37 -6.01
N VAL A 151 3.44 11.25 -5.95
CA VAL A 151 2.89 10.66 -4.73
C VAL A 151 3.78 9.49 -4.33
N ILE A 152 4.48 9.61 -3.21
CA ILE A 152 5.49 8.65 -2.79
C ILE A 152 5.04 7.95 -1.51
N GLU A 153 4.71 6.65 -1.62
CA GLU A 153 4.48 5.80 -0.47
C GLU A 153 5.80 5.44 0.22
N VAL A 154 5.85 5.66 1.53
CA VAL A 154 6.95 5.23 2.39
C VAL A 154 6.94 3.71 2.51
N GLY A 155 8.11 3.07 2.29
CA GLY A 155 8.23 1.62 2.40
C GLY A 155 8.04 1.15 3.84
N MET A 156 8.87 1.64 4.76
CA MET A 156 8.80 1.28 6.16
C MET A 156 9.34 2.39 7.07
N GLY A 157 8.63 2.67 8.17
CA GLY A 157 9.01 3.73 9.09
C GLY A 157 8.74 5.11 8.48
N GLY A 158 9.77 5.93 8.32
CA GLY A 158 9.68 7.29 7.77
C GLY A 158 11.02 8.00 7.80
N GLU A 159 11.55 8.28 9.00
CA GLU A 159 12.80 9.02 9.21
C GLU A 159 13.98 8.51 8.37
N TRP A 160 14.18 7.20 8.37
CA TRP A 160 15.28 6.52 7.69
C TRP A 160 14.86 5.77 6.43
N ASP A 161 13.61 5.95 5.99
CA ASP A 161 13.15 5.32 4.77
C ASP A 161 13.85 5.93 3.55
N ALA A 162 14.19 5.11 2.56
CA ALA A 162 14.91 5.58 1.38
C ALA A 162 14.12 6.63 0.59
N THR A 163 12.78 6.65 0.69
CA THR A 163 11.95 7.68 0.07
C THR A 163 12.11 9.05 0.75
N ASN A 164 12.57 9.12 1.99
CA ASN A 164 12.65 10.35 2.79
C ASN A 164 13.81 11.30 2.40
N ILE A 165 14.42 11.06 1.23
CA ILE A 165 15.37 11.99 0.59
C ILE A 165 14.67 13.16 -0.13
N ALA A 166 13.36 13.06 -0.35
CA ALA A 166 12.57 14.14 -0.94
C ALA A 166 12.17 15.21 0.09
N ASP A 167 12.02 16.43 -0.39
CA ASP A 167 11.44 17.54 0.37
C ASP A 167 9.93 17.63 0.08
N ALA A 168 9.16 16.78 0.75
CA ALA A 168 7.72 16.68 0.55
C ALA A 168 6.99 17.99 0.90
N ARG A 169 6.11 18.45 -0.01
CA ARG A 169 5.22 19.59 0.23
C ARG A 169 4.08 19.23 1.17
N VAL A 170 3.62 17.99 1.10
CA VAL A 170 2.57 17.45 1.97
C VAL A 170 3.04 16.11 2.54
N ALA A 171 3.09 16.01 3.87
CA ALA A 171 3.31 14.76 4.59
C ALA A 171 1.95 14.23 5.06
N VAL A 172 1.58 13.05 4.56
CA VAL A 172 0.29 12.40 4.82
C VAL A 172 0.50 11.21 5.75
N PHE A 173 -0.30 11.11 6.79
CA PHE A 173 -0.27 10.01 7.76
C PHE A 173 -1.61 9.27 7.75
N THR A 174 -1.61 8.06 7.20
CA THR A 174 -2.70 7.10 7.41
C THR A 174 -2.63 6.55 8.85
N PRO A 175 -3.62 5.76 9.32
CA PRO A 175 -3.61 5.24 10.69
C PRO A 175 -2.28 4.56 11.06
N ILE A 176 -1.74 4.93 12.21
CA ILE A 176 -0.50 4.40 12.79
C ILE A 176 -0.87 3.42 13.89
N ASP A 177 -0.42 2.18 13.71
CA ASP A 177 -0.58 1.08 14.65
C ASP A 177 0.70 0.21 14.66
N LEU A 178 0.74 -0.78 15.55
CA LEU A 178 1.80 -1.76 15.66
C LEU A 178 1.96 -2.54 14.34
N ASP A 179 3.13 -2.38 13.73
CA ASP A 179 3.61 -3.18 12.60
C ASP A 179 5.14 -3.05 12.54
N HIS A 180 5.80 -4.07 12.00
CA HIS A 180 7.26 -4.12 11.94
C HIS A 180 7.93 -3.85 13.31
N THR A 181 7.38 -4.39 14.40
CA THR A 181 7.78 -4.05 15.78
C THR A 181 9.21 -4.46 16.13
N ALA A 182 9.78 -5.40 15.38
CA ALA A 182 11.20 -5.76 15.46
C ALA A 182 12.14 -4.62 15.02
N ILE A 183 11.65 -3.69 14.19
CA ILE A 183 12.44 -2.62 13.57
C ILE A 183 12.02 -1.23 14.09
N LEU A 184 10.71 -0.97 14.15
CA LEU A 184 10.18 0.37 14.44
C LEU A 184 9.91 0.63 15.93
N GLY A 185 10.01 -0.40 16.78
CA GLY A 185 9.69 -0.31 18.20
C GLY A 185 8.44 -1.10 18.59
N ARG A 186 8.19 -1.24 19.90
CA ARG A 186 7.13 -2.11 20.44
C ARG A 186 5.87 -1.37 20.89
N ASP A 187 5.83 -0.06 20.66
CA ASP A 187 4.76 0.82 21.07
C ASP A 187 4.44 1.85 19.97
N VAL A 188 3.21 2.34 20.00
CA VAL A 188 2.68 3.26 19.00
C VAL A 188 3.43 4.59 18.99
N GLU A 189 3.86 5.09 20.15
CA GLU A 189 4.63 6.32 20.29
C GLU A 189 5.96 6.25 19.50
N THR A 190 6.76 5.20 19.71
CA THR A 190 8.05 5.02 19.04
C THR A 190 7.88 4.85 17.52
N ILE A 191 6.86 4.09 17.11
CA ILE A 191 6.52 3.92 15.69
C ILE A 191 6.12 5.26 15.07
N ALA A 192 5.27 6.03 15.74
CA ALA A 192 4.79 7.32 15.27
C ALA A 192 5.93 8.35 15.16
N ARG A 193 6.81 8.42 16.16
CA ARG A 193 8.03 9.26 16.14
C ARG A 193 8.88 8.98 14.90
N THR A 194 9.12 7.71 14.60
CA THR A 194 9.87 7.29 13.41
C THR A 194 9.15 7.68 12.12
N LYS A 195 7.82 7.47 12.04
CA LYS A 195 7.02 7.85 10.87
C LYS A 195 7.02 9.38 10.67
N ALA A 196 6.95 10.15 11.75
CA ALA A 196 6.95 11.61 11.74
C ALA A 196 8.21 12.24 11.10
N GLY A 197 9.28 11.46 10.90
CA GLY A 197 10.49 11.89 10.22
C GLY A 197 10.32 12.29 8.75
N ILE A 198 9.16 12.03 8.14
CA ILE A 198 8.82 12.55 6.80
C ILE A 198 8.35 14.02 6.80
N VAL A 199 8.06 14.59 7.98
CA VAL A 199 7.66 16.00 8.08
C VAL A 199 8.85 16.90 7.78
N LYS A 200 8.68 17.80 6.80
CA LYS A 200 9.71 18.73 6.35
C LYS A 200 9.37 20.17 6.73
N PRO A 201 10.38 21.05 6.92
CA PRO A 201 10.13 22.47 7.20
C PRO A 201 9.21 23.12 6.16
N GLY A 202 8.14 23.78 6.62
CA GLY A 202 7.17 24.46 5.75
C GLY A 202 6.22 23.54 4.96
N SER A 203 6.22 22.24 5.22
CA SER A 203 5.25 21.31 4.63
C SER A 203 3.85 21.47 5.25
N ALA A 204 2.83 20.90 4.62
CA ALA A 204 1.55 20.63 5.27
C ALA A 204 1.54 19.19 5.80
N VAL A 205 1.05 19.00 7.02
CA VAL A 205 0.88 17.70 7.66
C VAL A 205 -0.60 17.39 7.72
N VAL A 206 -1.01 16.31 7.04
CA VAL A 206 -2.40 15.84 6.96
C VAL A 206 -2.46 14.44 7.54
N THR A 207 -3.22 14.23 8.62
CA THR A 207 -3.30 12.92 9.27
C THR A 207 -4.74 12.44 9.38
N ALA A 208 -4.91 11.12 9.24
CA ALA A 208 -6.09 10.40 9.69
C ALA A 208 -6.34 10.61 11.19
N GLU A 209 -7.46 10.10 11.69
CA GLU A 209 -7.65 9.91 13.13
C GLU A 209 -6.57 8.94 13.64
N GLN A 210 -5.99 9.24 14.79
CA GLN A 210 -4.85 8.51 15.35
C GLN A 210 -5.11 8.13 16.81
N HIS A 211 -4.39 7.12 17.28
CA HIS A 211 -4.18 6.92 18.70
C HIS A 211 -3.57 8.20 19.34
N PRO A 212 -3.95 8.60 20.57
CA PRO A 212 -3.43 9.81 21.21
C PRO A 212 -1.89 9.92 21.21
N ASP A 213 -1.19 8.82 21.48
CA ASP A 213 0.28 8.79 21.49
C ASP A 213 0.87 9.06 20.10
N ALA A 214 0.26 8.53 19.04
CA ALA A 214 0.70 8.82 17.68
C ALA A 214 0.41 10.26 17.30
N LEU A 215 -0.77 10.77 17.65
CA LEU A 215 -1.17 12.14 17.36
C LEU A 215 -0.20 13.15 17.99
N ALA A 216 0.22 12.92 19.24
CA ALA A 216 1.14 13.79 19.96
C ALA A 216 2.51 13.89 19.27
N GLU A 217 3.06 12.77 18.78
CA GLU A 217 4.33 12.77 18.05
C GLU A 217 4.23 13.48 16.69
N LEU A 218 3.12 13.32 15.98
CA LEU A 218 2.86 14.02 14.71
C LEU A 218 2.69 15.53 14.91
N GLU A 219 1.97 15.95 15.96
CA GLU A 219 1.80 17.36 16.33
C GLU A 219 3.14 17.99 16.70
N ALA A 220 3.94 17.33 17.53
CA ALA A 220 5.27 17.79 17.91
C ALA A 220 6.24 17.89 16.71
N ALA A 221 6.11 16.99 15.73
CA ALA A 221 6.89 17.09 14.49
C ALA A 221 6.45 18.28 13.62
N ALA A 222 5.14 18.50 13.48
CA ALA A 222 4.59 19.64 12.74
C ALA A 222 5.00 20.98 13.38
N GLU A 223 4.95 21.10 14.71
CA GLU A 223 5.39 22.28 15.45
C GLU A 223 6.88 22.58 15.22
N ARG A 224 7.75 21.57 15.35
CA ARG A 224 9.20 21.72 15.08
C ARG A 224 9.50 22.17 13.66
N ALA A 225 8.70 21.72 12.70
CA ALA A 225 8.85 22.06 11.29
C ALA A 225 8.14 23.37 10.89
N GLY A 226 7.40 24.02 11.80
CA GLY A 226 6.56 25.18 11.49
C GLY A 226 5.50 24.86 10.43
N SER A 227 5.02 23.62 10.40
CA SER A 227 4.13 23.08 9.37
C SER A 227 2.66 23.24 9.76
N ARG A 228 1.77 23.42 8.78
CA ARG A 228 0.33 23.37 9.03
C ARG A 228 -0.04 21.94 9.45
N PHE A 229 -0.79 21.76 10.54
CA PHE A 229 -1.21 20.46 11.04
C PHE A 229 -2.73 20.33 11.00
N VAL A 230 -3.25 19.39 10.21
CA VAL A 230 -4.69 19.14 10.07
C VAL A 230 -5.02 17.66 10.29
N VAL A 231 -6.09 17.40 11.03
CA VAL A 231 -6.43 16.09 11.59
C VAL A 231 -7.86 15.70 11.19
N GLN A 232 -8.02 14.49 10.67
CA GLN A 232 -9.34 13.91 10.40
C GLN A 232 -10.17 13.79 11.68
N GLY A 233 -11.47 14.07 11.59
CA GLY A 233 -12.37 14.18 12.75
C GLY A 233 -12.37 15.56 13.40
N ARG A 234 -11.32 16.37 13.23
CA ARG A 234 -11.21 17.74 13.77
C ARG A 234 -11.34 18.80 12.69
N ASP A 235 -10.46 18.75 11.69
CA ASP A 235 -10.27 19.79 10.66
C ASP A 235 -10.98 19.45 9.35
N PHE A 236 -11.11 18.16 9.04
CA PHE A 236 -11.90 17.57 7.96
C PHE A 236 -12.47 16.25 8.46
N ARG A 237 -13.58 15.74 7.91
CA ARG A 237 -14.18 14.48 8.39
C ARG A 237 -15.16 13.86 7.41
N LEU A 238 -15.28 12.54 7.48
CA LEU A 238 -16.40 11.79 6.93
C LEU A 238 -17.67 12.14 7.74
N ILE A 239 -18.74 12.54 7.05
CA ILE A 239 -20.05 12.85 7.64
C ILE A 239 -20.93 11.60 7.60
N GLU A 240 -21.06 11.04 6.41
CA GLU A 240 -21.93 9.89 6.16
C GLU A 240 -21.25 8.90 5.22
N ASP A 241 -21.55 7.63 5.44
CA ASP A 241 -20.99 6.51 4.72
C ASP A 241 -22.06 5.43 4.56
N ARG A 242 -22.46 5.16 3.31
CA ARG A 242 -23.48 4.18 2.95
C ARG A 242 -22.92 3.18 1.96
N VAL A 243 -23.22 1.90 2.15
CA VAL A 243 -22.92 0.85 1.17
C VAL A 243 -23.67 1.12 -0.13
N ALA A 244 -22.98 0.98 -1.25
CA ALA A 244 -23.53 1.10 -2.59
C ALA A 244 -23.11 -0.09 -3.46
N VAL A 245 -23.81 -0.32 -4.57
CA VAL A 245 -23.42 -1.39 -5.51
C VAL A 245 -22.03 -1.09 -6.06
N GLY A 246 -21.07 -1.99 -5.84
CA GLY A 246 -19.69 -1.84 -6.30
C GLY A 246 -18.82 -0.92 -5.45
N GLY A 247 -19.29 -0.46 -4.28
CA GLY A 247 -18.50 0.44 -3.44
C GLY A 247 -19.33 1.11 -2.35
N ARG A 248 -19.14 2.43 -2.21
CA ARG A 248 -19.77 3.24 -1.15
C ARG A 248 -20.19 4.60 -1.67
N GLN A 249 -21.21 5.18 -1.06
CA GLN A 249 -21.59 6.57 -1.24
C GLN A 249 -21.25 7.33 0.05
N ILE A 250 -20.43 8.37 -0.07
CA ILE A 250 -19.87 9.10 1.07
C ILE A 250 -20.25 10.58 1.01
N GLU A 251 -20.45 11.17 2.18
CA GLU A 251 -20.54 12.62 2.37
C GLU A 251 -19.45 13.04 3.34
N PHE A 252 -18.73 14.13 3.07
CA PHE A 252 -17.61 14.56 3.91
C PHE A 252 -17.41 16.08 3.86
N VAL A 253 -16.70 16.61 4.85
CA VAL A 253 -16.26 18.02 4.91
C VAL A 253 -14.76 18.06 4.72
N GLY A 254 -14.29 18.83 3.72
CA GLY A 254 -12.86 19.08 3.50
C GLY A 254 -12.29 20.21 4.35
N LEU A 255 -11.03 20.57 4.11
CA LEU A 255 -10.27 21.61 4.81
C LEU A 255 -10.84 23.03 4.62
N SER A 256 -11.63 23.25 3.57
CA SER A 256 -12.36 24.52 3.38
C SER A 256 -13.54 24.70 4.34
N GLY A 257 -13.89 23.65 5.11
CA GLY A 257 -15.05 23.61 6.00
C GLY A 257 -16.40 23.47 5.28
N ARG A 258 -16.39 23.33 3.95
CA ARG A 258 -17.59 23.10 3.13
C ARG A 258 -17.85 21.60 2.99
N PRO A 259 -19.11 21.15 3.14
CA PRO A 259 -19.47 19.79 2.77
C PRO A 259 -19.38 19.62 1.26
N TYR A 260 -18.97 18.44 0.83
CA TYR A 260 -19.09 17.98 -0.55
C TYR A 260 -20.45 17.31 -0.76
N ASP A 261 -20.94 17.36 -2.00
CA ASP A 261 -22.08 16.54 -2.40
C ASP A 261 -21.73 15.04 -2.33
N PRO A 262 -22.74 14.15 -2.21
CA PRO A 262 -22.48 12.72 -2.04
C PRO A 262 -21.66 12.12 -3.19
N ALA A 263 -20.46 11.62 -2.87
CA ALA A 263 -19.52 11.07 -3.85
C ALA A 263 -19.51 9.53 -3.83
N PHE A 264 -19.37 8.91 -4.99
CA PHE A 264 -19.21 7.45 -5.10
C PHE A 264 -17.74 7.05 -5.00
N VAL A 265 -17.44 6.06 -4.16
CA VAL A 265 -16.12 5.47 -3.99
C VAL A 265 -16.19 4.00 -4.41
N PRO A 266 -15.48 3.57 -5.47
CA PRO A 266 -15.55 2.21 -6.02
C PRO A 266 -14.73 1.19 -5.21
N LEU A 267 -14.72 1.30 -3.89
CA LEU A 267 -13.96 0.44 -2.97
C LEU A 267 -14.83 0.01 -1.79
N PHE A 268 -14.67 -1.23 -1.36
CA PHE A 268 -15.41 -1.77 -0.21
C PHE A 268 -14.74 -1.41 1.12
N GLY A 269 -15.55 -1.35 2.19
CA GLY A 269 -15.07 -1.08 3.54
C GLY A 269 -15.08 0.40 3.92
N ARG A 270 -15.63 0.72 5.09
CA ARG A 270 -15.60 2.09 5.66
C ARG A 270 -14.19 2.69 5.72
N HIS A 271 -13.17 1.88 5.97
CA HIS A 271 -11.79 2.34 6.02
C HIS A 271 -11.33 2.96 4.68
N GLN A 272 -11.92 2.56 3.54
CA GLN A 272 -11.63 3.19 2.25
C GLN A 272 -12.32 4.56 2.11
N ALA A 273 -13.51 4.74 2.68
CA ALA A 273 -14.14 6.07 2.77
C ALA A 273 -13.28 7.04 3.61
N GLU A 274 -12.72 6.57 4.71
CA GLU A 274 -11.80 7.36 5.54
C GLU A 274 -10.49 7.68 4.78
N ASN A 275 -9.91 6.70 4.05
CA ASN A 275 -8.73 6.91 3.21
C ASN A 275 -8.97 7.93 2.09
N VAL A 276 -10.14 7.88 1.43
CA VAL A 276 -10.53 8.86 0.40
C VAL A 276 -10.70 10.25 1.01
N THR A 277 -11.33 10.34 2.17
CA THR A 277 -11.49 11.63 2.88
C THR A 277 -10.14 12.24 3.25
N LEU A 278 -9.19 11.41 3.70
CA LEU A 278 -7.79 11.81 3.91
C LEU A 278 -7.09 12.26 2.62
N ALA A 279 -7.29 11.53 1.52
CA ALA A 279 -6.71 11.85 0.23
C ALA A 279 -7.20 13.20 -0.31
N VAL A 280 -8.50 13.49 -0.21
CA VAL A 280 -9.06 14.79 -0.61
C VAL A 280 -8.44 15.92 0.21
N ALA A 281 -8.31 15.75 1.53
CA ALA A 281 -7.66 16.74 2.39
C ALA A 281 -6.17 16.93 2.03
N ALA A 282 -5.46 15.88 1.64
CA ALA A 282 -4.07 15.96 1.17
C ALA A 282 -3.95 16.75 -0.15
N VAL A 283 -4.87 16.53 -1.09
CA VAL A 283 -4.93 17.28 -2.36
C VAL A 283 -5.31 18.73 -2.12
N GLU A 284 -6.28 19.01 -1.26
CA GLU A 284 -6.61 20.39 -0.86
C GLU A 284 -5.38 21.07 -0.23
N ALA A 285 -4.67 20.40 0.68
CA ALA A 285 -3.45 20.92 1.31
C ALA A 285 -2.34 21.21 0.29
N PHE A 286 -2.18 20.34 -0.72
CA PHE A 286 -1.23 20.55 -1.82
C PHE A 286 -1.51 21.83 -2.60
N PHE A 287 -2.79 22.17 -2.82
CA PHE A 287 -3.22 23.41 -3.45
C PHE A 287 -3.42 24.59 -2.48
N GLY A 288 -2.92 24.49 -1.24
CA GLY A 288 -2.94 25.57 -0.24
C GLY A 288 -4.17 25.58 0.69
N ALA A 289 -5.12 24.66 0.51
CA ALA A 289 -6.27 24.40 1.37
C ALA A 289 -7.20 25.60 1.60
N GLU A 290 -7.25 26.53 0.63
CA GLU A 290 -8.20 27.64 0.59
C GLU A 290 -9.46 27.30 -0.22
N ARG A 291 -9.36 26.35 -1.14
CA ARG A 291 -10.43 25.99 -2.08
C ARG A 291 -10.69 24.49 -2.02
N PRO A 292 -11.97 24.08 -2.09
CA PRO A 292 -12.30 22.68 -2.28
C PRO A 292 -11.78 22.20 -3.65
N VAL A 293 -11.53 20.89 -3.73
CA VAL A 293 -11.38 20.20 -5.02
C VAL A 293 -12.65 20.44 -5.84
N PRO A 294 -12.55 20.82 -7.13
CA PRO A 294 -13.73 20.97 -7.97
C PRO A 294 -14.53 19.68 -8.04
N GLU A 295 -15.86 19.77 -8.01
CA GLU A 295 -16.76 18.60 -8.03
C GLU A 295 -16.50 17.69 -9.24
N GLU A 296 -16.30 18.28 -10.42
CA GLU A 296 -15.94 17.54 -11.65
C GLU A 296 -14.64 16.73 -11.51
N VAL A 297 -13.64 17.28 -10.81
CA VAL A 297 -12.35 16.62 -10.54
C VAL A 297 -12.52 15.51 -9.51
N LEU A 298 -13.37 15.73 -8.49
CA LEU A 298 -13.68 14.73 -7.48
C LEU A 298 -14.38 13.53 -8.11
N ASP A 299 -15.41 13.77 -8.91
CA ASP A 299 -16.18 12.72 -9.59
C ASP A 299 -15.33 11.93 -10.57
N GLU A 300 -14.51 12.61 -11.39
CA GLU A 300 -13.59 11.95 -12.31
C GLU A 300 -12.52 11.13 -11.56
N GLY A 301 -11.87 11.74 -10.57
CA GLY A 301 -10.78 11.12 -9.83
C GLY A 301 -11.25 9.92 -9.01
N LEU A 302 -12.42 9.99 -8.37
CA LEU A 302 -12.99 8.85 -7.64
C LEU A 302 -13.59 7.80 -8.57
N GLY A 303 -14.17 8.21 -9.71
CA GLY A 303 -14.69 7.29 -10.72
C GLY A 303 -13.63 6.40 -11.36
N GLN A 304 -12.37 6.86 -11.38
CA GLN A 304 -11.21 6.11 -11.91
C GLN A 304 -10.37 5.45 -10.80
N LEU A 305 -10.73 5.63 -9.53
CA LEU A 305 -9.97 5.10 -8.41
C LEU A 305 -10.00 3.57 -8.40
N THR A 306 -8.81 2.97 -8.36
CA THR A 306 -8.65 1.52 -8.15
C THR A 306 -7.66 1.26 -7.03
N SER A 307 -7.84 0.16 -6.29
CA SER A 307 -6.88 -0.32 -5.30
C SER A 307 -6.75 -1.83 -5.38
N PRO A 308 -5.96 -2.36 -6.33
CA PRO A 308 -5.73 -3.80 -6.49
C PRO A 308 -5.37 -4.49 -5.17
N GLY A 309 -5.86 -5.72 -4.98
CA GLY A 309 -5.66 -6.50 -3.75
C GLY A 309 -6.32 -5.92 -2.50
N ARG A 310 -7.40 -5.12 -2.62
CA ARG A 310 -8.25 -4.66 -1.51
C ARG A 310 -9.70 -5.03 -1.77
N LEU A 311 -10.17 -6.10 -1.16
CA LEU A 311 -11.45 -6.76 -1.47
C LEU A 311 -11.75 -6.78 -2.98
N GLN A 312 -10.74 -7.20 -3.75
CA GLN A 312 -10.83 -7.24 -5.21
C GLN A 312 -11.54 -8.53 -5.63
N LEU A 313 -12.57 -8.39 -6.47
CA LEU A 313 -13.24 -9.53 -7.09
C LEU A 313 -12.33 -10.13 -8.17
N ILE A 314 -12.04 -11.42 -8.09
CA ILE A 314 -11.19 -12.15 -9.07
C ILE A 314 -11.91 -13.31 -9.74
N GLY A 315 -13.12 -13.68 -9.29
CA GLY A 315 -13.96 -14.69 -9.92
C GLY A 315 -15.43 -14.54 -9.55
N THR A 316 -16.35 -14.94 -10.44
CA THR A 316 -17.81 -14.85 -10.22
C THR A 316 -18.56 -16.18 -10.21
N ASP A 317 -17.96 -17.25 -10.71
CA ASP A 317 -18.53 -18.61 -10.69
C ASP A 317 -17.49 -19.63 -10.18
N PRO A 318 -17.42 -19.85 -8.84
CA PRO A 318 -18.10 -19.10 -7.77
C PRO A 318 -17.49 -17.72 -7.50
N VAL A 319 -18.10 -16.94 -6.59
CA VAL A 319 -17.59 -15.63 -6.16
C VAL A 319 -16.30 -15.77 -5.36
N ILE A 320 -15.24 -15.10 -5.80
CA ILE A 320 -13.91 -15.14 -5.17
C ILE A 320 -13.38 -13.71 -5.03
N TYR A 321 -13.05 -13.34 -3.80
CA TYR A 321 -12.39 -12.10 -3.46
C TYR A 321 -10.96 -12.33 -2.99
N VAL A 322 -10.12 -11.31 -3.16
CA VAL A 322 -8.75 -11.28 -2.64
C VAL A 322 -8.50 -9.99 -1.87
N ASP A 323 -7.77 -10.09 -0.76
CA ASP A 323 -7.37 -8.95 0.05
C ASP A 323 -5.94 -9.13 0.62
N ALA A 324 -5.16 -8.06 0.61
CA ALA A 324 -3.77 -8.08 1.07
C ALA A 324 -3.60 -7.83 2.59
N ALA A 325 -4.67 -7.87 3.37
CA ALA A 325 -4.59 -7.83 4.82
C ALA A 325 -3.64 -8.92 5.34
N HIS A 326 -2.66 -8.49 6.14
CA HIS A 326 -1.54 -9.33 6.59
C HIS A 326 -1.11 -8.99 8.03
N ASN A 327 -1.94 -8.25 8.76
CA ASN A 327 -1.79 -7.93 10.18
C ASN A 327 -3.17 -7.88 10.85
N PRO A 328 -3.26 -7.93 12.19
CA PRO A 328 -4.55 -7.95 12.90
C PRO A 328 -5.42 -6.73 12.60
N HIS A 329 -4.86 -5.52 12.59
CA HIS A 329 -5.61 -4.29 12.31
C HIS A 329 -6.25 -4.29 10.91
N GLY A 330 -5.53 -4.76 9.89
CA GLY A 330 -6.04 -4.91 8.52
C GLY A 330 -7.10 -6.01 8.43
N ALA A 331 -6.89 -7.14 9.11
CA ALA A 331 -7.85 -8.24 9.14
C ALA A 331 -9.17 -7.85 9.84
N GLU A 332 -9.13 -7.04 10.90
CA GLU A 332 -10.33 -6.49 11.53
C GLU A 332 -11.08 -5.54 10.58
N ALA A 333 -10.36 -4.68 9.86
CA ALA A 333 -10.96 -3.79 8.87
C ALA A 333 -11.60 -4.57 7.72
N LEU A 334 -10.96 -5.65 7.27
CA LEU A 334 -11.46 -6.58 6.27
C LEU A 334 -12.71 -7.32 6.76
N ALA A 335 -12.69 -7.91 7.95
CA ALA A 335 -13.83 -8.64 8.50
C ALA A 335 -15.07 -7.74 8.63
N ARG A 336 -14.89 -6.49 9.10
CA ARG A 336 -15.96 -5.49 9.12
C ARG A 336 -16.45 -5.15 7.71
N ALA A 337 -15.53 -4.93 6.76
CA ALA A 337 -15.87 -4.59 5.38
C ALA A 337 -16.66 -5.70 4.69
N VAL A 338 -16.32 -6.96 4.94
CA VAL A 338 -17.05 -8.12 4.42
C VAL A 338 -18.46 -8.18 5.00
N ALA A 339 -18.59 -8.07 6.33
CA ALA A 339 -19.86 -8.17 7.03
C ALA A 339 -20.84 -7.03 6.67
N GLU A 340 -20.35 -5.84 6.34
CA GLU A 340 -21.21 -4.72 5.94
C GLU A 340 -21.54 -4.70 4.45
N SER A 341 -20.64 -5.18 3.59
CA SER A 341 -20.76 -5.02 2.12
C SER A 341 -21.43 -6.20 1.44
N PHE A 342 -21.41 -7.38 2.06
CA PHE A 342 -21.86 -8.62 1.44
C PHE A 342 -22.88 -9.37 2.32
N SER A 343 -23.68 -10.21 1.67
CA SER A 343 -24.68 -11.07 2.30
C SER A 343 -24.32 -12.55 2.12
N PHE A 344 -23.03 -12.89 2.19
CA PHE A 344 -22.59 -14.28 2.13
C PHE A 344 -23.18 -15.07 3.29
N GLU A 345 -23.75 -16.24 3.00
CA GLU A 345 -24.25 -17.16 4.02
C GLU A 345 -23.09 -17.91 4.66
N GLU A 346 -22.12 -18.33 3.86
CA GLU A 346 -20.89 -18.98 4.32
C GLU A 346 -19.69 -18.49 3.50
N LEU A 347 -18.53 -18.35 4.15
CA LEU A 347 -17.31 -17.87 3.52
C LEU A 347 -16.14 -18.81 3.83
N ALA A 348 -15.51 -19.34 2.78
CA ALA A 348 -14.26 -20.07 2.88
C ALA A 348 -13.08 -19.11 2.79
N LEU A 349 -12.13 -19.22 3.71
CA LEU A 349 -10.89 -18.46 3.69
C LEU A 349 -9.78 -19.33 3.12
N VAL A 350 -9.02 -18.80 2.17
CA VAL A 350 -7.73 -19.36 1.73
C VAL A 350 -6.64 -18.48 2.32
N VAL A 351 -5.83 -19.04 3.22
CA VAL A 351 -4.92 -18.28 4.08
C VAL A 351 -3.48 -18.72 3.93
N GLY A 352 -2.60 -17.76 3.67
CA GLY A 352 -1.16 -17.93 3.64
C GLY A 352 -0.49 -16.71 4.27
N VAL A 353 0.42 -16.94 5.22
CA VAL A 353 1.01 -15.89 6.06
C VAL A 353 2.54 -16.03 6.09
N LEU A 354 3.24 -14.91 6.20
CA LEU A 354 4.70 -14.87 6.33
C LEU A 354 5.13 -14.92 7.81
N GLU A 355 6.29 -15.53 8.08
CA GLU A 355 6.80 -15.82 9.44
C GLU A 355 6.90 -14.59 10.34
N GLU A 356 7.22 -13.41 9.79
CA GLU A 356 7.36 -12.20 10.60
C GLU A 356 6.03 -11.55 11.03
N LYS A 357 4.89 -12.07 10.57
CA LYS A 357 3.57 -11.50 10.81
C LYS A 357 2.81 -12.22 11.94
N ASP A 358 1.91 -11.49 12.60
CA ASP A 358 1.06 -12.05 13.65
C ASP A 358 -0.09 -12.88 13.05
N ALA A 359 0.22 -14.12 12.69
CA ALA A 359 -0.74 -15.07 12.12
C ALA A 359 -1.92 -15.35 13.07
N PHE A 360 -1.65 -15.49 14.38
CA PHE A 360 -2.70 -15.74 15.38
C PHE A 360 -3.68 -14.57 15.46
N GLY A 361 -3.17 -13.34 15.60
CA GLY A 361 -3.99 -12.13 15.66
C GLY A 361 -4.77 -11.89 14.37
N LEU A 362 -4.17 -12.17 13.20
CA LEU A 362 -4.84 -12.12 11.91
C LEU A 362 -6.02 -13.11 11.83
N LEU A 363 -5.80 -14.38 12.14
CA LEU A 363 -6.82 -15.43 12.07
C LEU A 363 -7.95 -15.17 13.08
N ARG A 364 -7.61 -14.73 14.30
CA ARG A 364 -8.58 -14.33 15.33
C ARG A 364 -9.47 -13.17 14.87
N ALA A 365 -8.91 -12.19 14.15
CA ALA A 365 -9.68 -11.08 13.60
C ALA A 365 -10.63 -11.51 12.47
N LEU A 366 -10.28 -12.55 11.72
CA LEU A 366 -11.11 -13.12 10.64
C LEU A 366 -12.14 -14.15 11.15
N ALA A 367 -12.00 -14.64 12.38
CA ALA A 367 -12.90 -15.61 13.00
C ALA A 367 -14.40 -15.33 12.79
N PRO A 368 -14.90 -14.09 12.93
CA PRO A 368 -16.33 -13.80 12.81
C PRO A 368 -16.94 -14.06 11.42
N ILE A 369 -16.11 -14.15 10.38
CA ILE A 369 -16.56 -14.38 9.00
C ILE A 369 -16.13 -15.77 8.47
N ALA A 370 -15.30 -16.52 9.20
CA ALA A 370 -14.69 -17.76 8.72
C ALA A 370 -15.60 -18.99 8.96
N HIS A 371 -16.09 -19.60 7.88
CA HIS A 371 -16.89 -20.83 7.96
C HIS A 371 -16.07 -22.09 7.65
N ARG A 372 -14.99 -21.91 6.89
CA ARG A 372 -13.98 -22.92 6.58
C ARG A 372 -12.67 -22.21 6.30
N VAL A 373 -11.55 -22.80 6.67
CA VAL A 373 -10.21 -22.26 6.35
C VAL A 373 -9.39 -23.34 5.66
N THR A 374 -8.77 -22.98 4.55
CA THR A 374 -7.70 -23.76 3.92
C THR A 374 -6.41 -22.96 4.03
N VAL A 375 -5.43 -23.51 4.74
CA VAL A 375 -4.10 -22.91 4.83
C VAL A 375 -3.21 -23.43 3.71
N THR A 376 -2.41 -22.55 3.11
CA THR A 376 -1.60 -22.82 1.92
C THR A 376 -0.25 -22.12 2.04
N PRO A 377 0.83 -22.64 1.40
CA PRO A 377 2.09 -21.89 1.35
C PRO A 377 1.93 -20.64 0.49
N VAL A 378 2.73 -19.62 0.82
CA VAL A 378 3.00 -18.44 0.00
C VAL A 378 4.28 -18.69 -0.80
N GLU A 379 4.40 -18.19 -2.03
CA GLU A 379 5.60 -18.31 -2.85
C GLU A 379 6.73 -17.40 -2.31
N SER A 380 7.27 -17.77 -1.15
CA SER A 380 8.31 -17.03 -0.45
C SER A 380 9.06 -17.96 0.51
N PRO A 381 10.39 -17.81 0.65
CA PRO A 381 11.15 -18.51 1.68
C PRO A 381 10.73 -18.11 3.11
N ARG A 382 9.97 -17.01 3.25
CA ARG A 382 9.42 -16.52 4.51
C ARG A 382 8.00 -17.03 4.79
N SER A 383 7.47 -17.94 3.97
CA SER A 383 6.15 -18.52 4.22
C SER A 383 6.17 -19.35 5.50
N ILE A 384 5.16 -19.19 6.35
CA ILE A 384 4.92 -20.16 7.43
C ILE A 384 4.61 -21.51 6.77
N ASP A 385 5.16 -22.60 7.32
CA ASP A 385 4.82 -23.95 6.90
C ASP A 385 3.31 -24.19 7.07
N PRO A 386 2.59 -24.71 6.06
CA PRO A 386 1.14 -24.88 6.13
C PRO A 386 0.67 -25.76 7.30
N THR A 387 1.47 -26.76 7.71
CA THR A 387 1.12 -27.60 8.87
C THR A 387 1.25 -26.81 10.17
N ALA A 388 2.29 -26.00 10.31
CA ALA A 388 2.43 -25.10 11.46
C ALA A 388 1.34 -24.01 11.47
N LEU A 389 0.99 -23.44 10.31
CA LEU A 389 -0.07 -22.45 10.19
C LEU A 389 -1.45 -23.03 10.55
N ARG A 390 -1.68 -24.31 10.25
CA ARG A 390 -2.88 -25.03 10.66
C ARG A 390 -3.02 -25.08 12.18
N GLU A 391 -1.94 -25.41 12.90
CA GLU A 391 -1.97 -25.43 14.38
C GLU A 391 -2.33 -24.06 14.95
N VAL A 392 -1.75 -22.99 14.39
CA VAL A 392 -2.09 -21.61 14.77
C VAL A 392 -3.56 -21.28 14.48
N ALA A 393 -4.09 -21.75 13.36
CA ALA A 393 -5.49 -21.56 13.00
C ALA A 393 -6.44 -22.34 13.93
N GLU A 394 -6.17 -23.60 14.24
CA GLU A 394 -6.99 -24.39 15.17
C GLU A 394 -7.05 -23.75 16.57
N ASP A 395 -5.98 -23.08 17.02
CA ASP A 395 -5.97 -22.32 18.27
C ASP A 395 -6.71 -20.97 18.18
N ALA A 396 -6.56 -20.25 17.07
CA ALA A 396 -7.15 -18.91 16.88
C ALA A 396 -8.65 -18.96 16.58
N ILE A 397 -9.12 -20.01 15.89
CA ILE A 397 -10.50 -20.19 15.41
C ILE A 397 -11.00 -21.64 15.66
N PRO A 398 -11.14 -22.05 16.94
CA PRO A 398 -11.36 -23.45 17.32
C PRO A 398 -12.67 -24.08 16.82
N ASP A 399 -13.65 -23.26 16.46
CA ASP A 399 -14.96 -23.72 15.98
C ASP A 399 -15.05 -23.79 14.44
N THR A 400 -13.96 -23.45 13.73
CA THR A 400 -13.93 -23.41 12.26
C THR A 400 -13.09 -24.58 11.72
N PRO A 401 -13.61 -25.40 10.78
CA PRO A 401 -12.82 -26.45 10.15
C PRO A 401 -11.61 -25.89 9.40
N VAL A 402 -10.42 -26.42 9.69
CA VAL A 402 -9.16 -26.05 9.04
C VAL A 402 -8.59 -27.22 8.25
N GLU A 403 -8.25 -26.97 7.00
CA GLU A 403 -7.59 -27.90 6.09
C GLU A 403 -6.27 -27.33 5.56
N VAL A 404 -5.41 -28.20 5.05
CA VAL A 404 -4.08 -27.84 4.52
C VAL A 404 -4.06 -28.23 3.05
N ALA A 405 -3.62 -27.30 2.20
CA ALA A 405 -3.32 -27.54 0.80
C ALA A 405 -1.81 -27.37 0.57
N ASP A 406 -1.24 -28.14 -0.37
CA ASP A 406 0.19 -28.10 -0.68
C ASP A 406 0.54 -26.91 -1.60
N SER A 407 -0.46 -26.27 -2.21
CA SER A 407 -0.26 -25.12 -3.09
C SER A 407 -1.52 -24.23 -3.19
N LEU A 408 -1.32 -22.97 -3.59
CA LEU A 408 -2.44 -22.05 -3.81
C LEU A 408 -3.44 -22.55 -4.87
N PRO A 409 -3.03 -23.08 -6.04
CA PRO A 409 -3.98 -23.65 -7.00
C PRO A 409 -4.86 -24.75 -6.40
N GLU A 410 -4.27 -25.66 -5.61
CA GLU A 410 -5.04 -26.71 -4.91
C GLU A 410 -6.02 -26.11 -3.91
N ALA A 411 -5.57 -25.14 -3.09
CA ALA A 411 -6.41 -24.47 -2.12
C ALA A 411 -7.61 -23.75 -2.78
N LEU A 412 -7.36 -23.10 -3.93
CA LEU A 412 -8.39 -22.43 -4.72
C LEU A 412 -9.37 -23.44 -5.33
N ASP A 413 -8.90 -24.54 -5.90
CA ASP A 413 -9.76 -25.59 -6.47
C ASP A 413 -10.69 -26.19 -5.42
N GLU A 414 -10.17 -26.50 -4.23
CA GLU A 414 -10.96 -27.02 -3.11
C GLU A 414 -11.99 -26.00 -2.60
N ALA A 415 -11.56 -24.75 -2.39
CA ALA A 415 -12.44 -23.68 -1.93
C ALA A 415 -13.54 -23.37 -2.95
N ARG A 416 -13.21 -23.37 -4.25
CA ARG A 416 -14.17 -23.18 -5.33
C ARG A 416 -15.16 -24.33 -5.43
N ALA A 417 -14.69 -25.58 -5.37
CA ALA A 417 -15.56 -26.75 -5.36
C ALA A 417 -16.48 -26.79 -4.13
N TRP A 418 -16.04 -26.25 -2.98
CA TRP A 418 -16.90 -26.07 -1.81
C TRP A 418 -17.95 -24.96 -2.02
N ALA A 419 -17.54 -23.81 -2.57
CA ALA A 419 -18.45 -22.68 -2.80
C ALA A 419 -19.51 -23.02 -3.86
N ALA A 420 -19.15 -23.71 -4.94
CA ALA A 420 -20.09 -24.11 -5.99
C ALA A 420 -21.21 -25.07 -5.53
N ARG A 421 -21.10 -25.66 -4.34
CA ARG A 421 -22.09 -26.61 -3.80
C ARG A 421 -23.23 -25.96 -3.01
N GLY A 422 -23.17 -24.66 -2.74
CA GLY A 422 -24.19 -23.95 -1.95
C GLY A 422 -24.44 -22.55 -2.47
N GLU A 423 -25.70 -22.15 -2.51
CA GLU A 423 -26.07 -20.76 -2.77
C GLU A 423 -25.53 -19.86 -1.63
N GLY A 424 -25.15 -18.63 -1.94
CA GLY A 424 -24.64 -17.68 -0.94
C GLY A 424 -23.22 -17.97 -0.42
N ARG A 425 -22.54 -18.99 -0.93
CA ARG A 425 -21.13 -19.29 -0.59
C ARG A 425 -20.15 -18.49 -1.43
N ALA A 426 -19.08 -18.03 -0.79
CA ALA A 426 -17.98 -17.33 -1.45
C ALA A 426 -16.61 -17.76 -0.91
N VAL A 427 -15.56 -17.34 -1.60
CA VAL A 427 -14.15 -17.55 -1.22
C VAL A 427 -13.47 -16.20 -0.99
N LEU A 428 -12.65 -16.10 0.05
CA LEU A 428 -11.78 -14.97 0.33
C LEU A 428 -10.32 -15.44 0.49
N VAL A 429 -9.43 -14.95 -0.37
CA VAL A 429 -7.98 -15.18 -0.27
C VAL A 429 -7.34 -14.03 0.51
N VAL A 430 -6.59 -14.34 1.57
CA VAL A 430 -6.06 -13.33 2.50
C VAL A 430 -4.82 -13.83 3.27
N GLY A 431 -4.03 -12.93 3.84
CA GLY A 431 -2.96 -13.25 4.80
C GLY A 431 -1.60 -12.67 4.43
N SER A 432 -1.41 -12.34 3.15
CA SER A 432 -0.17 -11.80 2.61
C SER A 432 -0.44 -11.01 1.34
N VAL A 433 0.36 -9.95 1.11
CA VAL A 433 0.33 -9.23 -0.17
C VAL A 433 0.81 -10.13 -1.33
N LEU A 434 1.75 -11.04 -1.07
CA LEU A 434 2.25 -11.99 -2.07
C LEU A 434 1.17 -13.00 -2.47
N LEU A 435 0.50 -13.60 -1.48
CA LEU A 435 -0.61 -14.53 -1.73
C LEU A 435 -1.74 -13.86 -2.53
N ALA A 436 -2.03 -12.59 -2.22
CA ALA A 436 -3.00 -11.83 -2.97
C ALA A 436 -2.59 -11.66 -4.44
N GLY A 437 -1.31 -11.35 -4.69
CA GLY A 437 -0.73 -11.30 -6.03
C GLY A 437 -0.78 -12.62 -6.77
N GLU A 438 -0.36 -13.71 -6.12
CA GLU A 438 -0.39 -15.08 -6.65
C GLU A 438 -1.82 -15.47 -7.08
N ALA A 439 -2.83 -15.15 -6.26
CA ALA A 439 -4.23 -15.44 -6.57
C ALA A 439 -4.77 -14.62 -7.76
N ILE A 440 -4.38 -13.34 -7.87
CA ILE A 440 -4.73 -12.49 -9.02
C ILE A 440 -4.08 -13.06 -10.29
N ALA A 441 -2.80 -13.41 -10.24
CA ALA A 441 -2.08 -13.98 -11.36
C ALA A 441 -2.69 -15.31 -11.82
N HIS A 442 -3.05 -16.18 -10.88
CA HIS A 442 -3.72 -17.44 -11.16
C HIS A 442 -5.11 -17.23 -11.78
N ALA A 443 -5.91 -16.31 -11.25
CA ALA A 443 -7.23 -15.99 -11.81
C ALA A 443 -7.15 -15.46 -13.25
N ARG A 444 -6.09 -14.70 -13.57
CA ARG A 444 -5.79 -14.22 -14.93
C ARG A 444 -5.39 -15.38 -15.87
N SER A 445 -4.54 -16.30 -15.41
CA SER A 445 -4.12 -17.44 -16.24
C SER A 445 -5.25 -18.41 -16.53
N GLU A 446 -6.18 -18.57 -15.60
CA GLU A 446 -7.36 -19.43 -15.72
C GLU A 446 -8.58 -18.72 -16.36
N GLU A 447 -8.42 -17.47 -16.82
CA GLU A 447 -9.45 -16.66 -17.48
C GLU A 447 -10.76 -16.53 -16.69
N TRP A 448 -10.70 -16.31 -15.36
CA TRP A 448 -11.89 -16.14 -14.50
C TRP A 448 -12.71 -14.85 -14.77
N GLY A 449 -12.34 -14.09 -15.81
CA GLY A 449 -13.19 -13.08 -16.44
C GLY A 449 -13.24 -11.71 -15.79
N ILE A 450 -12.49 -11.46 -14.69
CA ILE A 450 -12.56 -10.20 -13.92
C ILE A 450 -11.17 -9.68 -13.45
N ALA A 451 -10.17 -10.57 -13.30
CA ALA A 451 -8.89 -10.27 -12.63
C ALA A 451 -7.84 -9.53 -13.47
#